data_AF-A0A0A0CYW0-F1
#
_entry.id   AF-A0A0A0CYW0-F1
#
_cell.length_a   1.000
_cell.length_b   1.000
_cell.length_c   1.000
_cell.angle_alpha   90.00
_cell.angle_beta   90.00
_cell.angle_gamma   90.00
#
_symmetry.space_group_name_H-M   'P 1'
#
loop_
_entity.id
_entity.type
_entity.pdbx_description
1 polymer ?
#
loop_
_entity_poly.entity_id
_entity_poly.type
_entity_poly.pdbx_seq_one_letter_code
_entity_poly.pdbx_strand_id
1 'polypeptide(L)'
;MKRFYKTVDVVPAGGGFGVTLDGKPIRSPAKADFTLPTRALAEAVAAEWDAQADEVVPSAMPLMQLAATAIDKVAPNRQVIIDTIAPYGGTDLLCYRAEAPAALAERQAAAWQPLLDWAMTAHDAPLAATTGIVHQAQPESSLKALHAAVAAQDDWRLT
;
A
#
# COMPACT_ATOMS: atom_id res chain seq x y z
N MET A 1 9.09 -19.09 15.80
CA MET A 1 10.53 -19.46 15.88
C MET A 1 11.09 -18.80 17.13
N LYS A 2 11.95 -19.46 17.93
CA LYS A 2 12.52 -18.82 19.13
C LYS A 2 13.37 -17.60 18.76
N ARG A 3 13.32 -16.53 19.56
CA ARG A 3 14.23 -15.39 19.43
C ARG A 3 15.66 -15.88 19.66
N PHE A 4 16.52 -15.64 18.67
CA PHE A 4 17.90 -16.14 18.63
C PHE A 4 18.95 -15.02 18.66
N TYR A 5 18.50 -13.78 18.82
CA TYR A 5 19.31 -12.57 18.77
C TYR A 5 19.09 -11.71 20.01
N LYS A 6 20.09 -10.89 20.37
CA LYS A 6 20.05 -9.99 21.52
C LYS A 6 19.92 -8.53 21.09
N THR A 7 20.69 -8.09 20.11
CA THR A 7 20.68 -6.70 19.63
C THR A 7 20.01 -6.59 18.28
N VAL A 8 19.35 -5.45 18.06
CA VAL A 8 18.77 -5.07 16.78
C VAL A 8 19.27 -3.68 16.45
N ASP A 9 19.93 -3.54 15.30
CA ASP A 9 20.59 -2.29 14.91
C ASP A 9 20.21 -1.89 13.48
N VAL A 10 20.08 -0.58 13.24
CA VAL A 10 19.89 -0.01 11.90
C VAL A 10 21.23 0.47 11.36
N VAL A 11 21.58 0.03 10.16
CA VAL A 11 22.86 0.34 9.51
C VAL A 11 22.65 0.87 8.09
N PRO A 12 23.53 1.73 7.55
CA PRO A 12 23.52 2.05 6.12
C PRO A 12 23.77 0.79 5.28
N ALA A 13 23.01 0.60 4.20
CA ALA A 13 23.13 -0.56 3.31
C ALA A 13 22.69 -0.23 1.89
N GLY A 14 23.53 -0.50 0.88
CA GLY A 14 23.12 -0.49 -0.53
C GLY A 14 22.42 0.78 -1.04
N GLY A 15 22.73 1.96 -0.48
CA GLY A 15 22.07 3.23 -0.81
C GLY A 15 20.81 3.55 0.02
N GLY A 16 20.42 2.67 0.94
CA GLY A 16 19.38 2.86 1.95
C GLY A 16 19.82 2.38 3.33
N PHE A 17 18.92 1.71 4.05
CA PHE A 17 19.12 1.28 5.44
C PHE A 17 18.77 -0.20 5.61
N GLY A 18 19.64 -0.97 6.24
CA GLY A 18 19.41 -2.36 6.61
C GLY A 18 19.13 -2.49 8.11
N VAL A 19 18.47 -3.59 8.48
CA VAL A 19 18.30 -4.02 9.87
C VAL A 19 19.20 -5.22 10.11
N THR A 20 19.91 -5.22 11.24
CA THR A 20 20.78 -6.33 11.64
C THR A 20 20.35 -6.90 12.97
N LEU A 21 20.54 -8.21 13.13
CA LEU A 21 20.31 -8.96 14.37
C LEU A 21 21.67 -9.50 14.83
N ASP A 22 22.15 -9.06 15.99
CA ASP A 22 23.52 -9.31 16.47
C ASP A 22 24.58 -9.01 15.39
N GLY A 23 24.42 -7.87 14.69
CA GLY A 23 25.30 -7.43 13.61
C GLY A 23 25.14 -8.18 12.27
N LYS A 24 24.26 -9.17 12.16
CA LYS A 24 23.99 -9.88 10.90
C LYS A 24 22.79 -9.28 10.18
N PRO A 25 22.90 -8.89 8.90
CA PRO A 25 21.78 -8.30 8.16
C PRO A 25 20.64 -9.32 7.99
N ILE A 26 19.42 -8.87 8.21
CA ILE A 26 18.23 -9.68 7.91
C ILE A 26 18.03 -9.79 6.40
N ARG A 27 17.32 -10.84 6.01
CA ARG A 27 16.95 -11.14 4.62
C ARG A 27 15.44 -11.21 4.51
N SER A 28 14.91 -10.89 3.33
CA SER A 28 13.51 -11.16 3.05
C SER A 28 13.22 -12.67 3.04
N PRO A 29 11.96 -13.12 3.16
CA PRO A 29 11.59 -14.52 3.00
C PRO A 29 12.09 -15.17 1.70
N ALA A 30 12.14 -14.41 0.58
CA ALA A 30 12.71 -14.88 -0.68
C ALA A 30 14.25 -14.78 -0.73
N LYS A 31 14.91 -14.47 0.40
CA LYS A 31 16.37 -14.34 0.58
C LYS A 31 17.02 -13.14 -0.13
N ALA A 32 16.22 -12.14 -0.52
CA ALA A 32 16.73 -10.89 -1.07
C ALA A 32 17.40 -10.02 0.01
N ASP A 33 18.20 -9.04 -0.43
CA ASP A 33 18.72 -7.99 0.45
C ASP A 33 17.54 -7.19 1.04
N PHE A 34 17.49 -7.08 2.37
CA PHE A 34 16.43 -6.34 3.06
C PHE A 34 16.86 -4.87 3.28
N THR A 35 16.85 -4.11 2.18
CA THR A 35 17.24 -2.70 2.16
C THR A 35 16.01 -1.80 2.10
N LEU A 36 15.89 -0.90 3.08
CA LEU A 36 14.76 0.02 3.24
C LEU A 36 15.13 1.42 2.74
N PRO A 37 14.19 2.17 2.14
CA PRO A 37 14.46 3.44 1.47
C PRO A 37 14.71 4.58 2.45
N THR A 38 14.24 4.45 3.70
CA THR A 38 14.35 5.51 4.71
C THR A 38 14.79 4.93 6.05
N ARG A 39 15.51 5.76 6.80
CA ARG A 39 15.94 5.41 8.16
C ARG A 39 14.77 5.18 9.10
N ALA A 40 13.73 6.01 9.00
CA ALA A 40 12.54 5.91 9.84
C ALA A 40 11.82 4.56 9.66
N LEU A 41 11.69 4.07 8.42
CA LEU A 41 11.12 2.74 8.18
C LEU A 41 12.01 1.63 8.74
N ALA A 42 13.34 1.77 8.63
CA ALA A 42 14.28 0.81 9.21
C ALA A 42 14.25 0.77 10.73
N GLU A 43 14.14 1.92 11.38
CA GLU A 43 13.98 2.02 12.83
C GLU A 43 12.65 1.40 13.28
N ALA A 44 11.56 1.60 12.53
CA ALA A 44 10.27 1.01 12.84
C ALA A 44 10.28 -0.53 12.69
N VAL A 45 10.89 -1.06 11.63
CA VAL A 45 11.08 -2.51 11.46
C VAL A 45 12.01 -3.08 12.54
N ALA A 46 13.09 -2.36 12.88
CA ALA A 46 13.99 -2.76 13.96
C ALA A 46 13.25 -2.82 15.31
N ALA A 47 12.36 -1.87 15.59
CA ALA A 47 11.53 -1.88 16.79
C ALA A 47 10.60 -3.10 16.84
N GLU A 48 10.05 -3.55 15.71
CA GLU A 48 9.25 -4.79 15.67
C GLU A 48 10.10 -6.02 16.01
N TRP A 49 11.33 -6.10 15.51
CA TRP A 49 12.27 -7.16 15.86
C TRP A 49 12.66 -7.10 17.34
N ASP A 50 12.93 -5.90 17.87
CA ASP A 50 13.33 -5.75 19.26
C ASP A 50 12.19 -6.03 20.25
N ALA A 51 10.94 -5.80 19.84
CA ALA A 51 9.76 -6.09 20.65
C ALA A 51 9.45 -7.60 20.79
N GLN A 52 10.10 -8.48 20.04
CA GLN A 52 9.85 -9.93 20.13
C GLN A 52 10.35 -10.49 21.47
N ALA A 53 9.54 -11.27 22.17
CA ALA A 53 9.95 -11.89 23.42
C ALA A 53 10.67 -13.23 23.18
N ASP A 54 10.16 -14.34 23.72
CA ASP A 54 10.77 -15.66 23.59
C ASP A 54 10.68 -16.22 22.16
N GLU A 55 9.65 -15.81 21.43
CA GLU A 55 9.41 -16.22 20.05
C GLU A 55 9.18 -15.03 19.14
N VAL A 56 9.68 -15.15 17.91
CA VAL A 56 9.36 -14.28 16.78
C VAL A 56 7.97 -14.65 16.27
N VAL A 57 7.05 -13.68 16.36
CA VAL A 57 5.64 -13.79 16.00
C VAL A 57 5.38 -12.88 14.78
N PRO A 58 5.33 -13.42 13.55
CA PRO A 58 5.20 -12.60 12.35
C PRO A 58 3.98 -11.69 12.35
N SER A 59 2.84 -12.14 12.87
CA SER A 59 1.60 -11.33 12.94
C SER A 59 1.73 -10.07 13.81
N ALA A 60 2.76 -9.99 14.67
CA ALA A 60 3.09 -8.80 15.45
C ALA A 60 4.13 -7.90 14.75
N MET A 61 4.47 -8.18 13.50
CA MET A 61 5.50 -7.48 12.71
C MET A 61 4.95 -7.01 11.35
N PRO A 62 3.90 -6.17 11.31
CA PRO A 62 3.28 -5.74 10.06
C PRO A 62 4.22 -4.98 9.13
N LEU A 63 5.11 -4.11 9.65
CA LEU A 63 6.03 -3.34 8.81
C LEU A 63 7.10 -4.23 8.19
N MET A 64 7.59 -5.23 8.92
CA MET A 64 8.47 -6.26 8.36
C MET A 64 7.78 -7.01 7.21
N GLN A 65 6.52 -7.42 7.41
CA GLN A 65 5.75 -8.13 6.38
C GLN A 65 5.47 -7.27 5.13
N LEU A 66 5.11 -6.00 5.32
CA LEU A 66 4.90 -5.06 4.21
C LEU A 66 6.21 -4.80 3.47
N ALA A 67 7.32 -4.55 4.18
CA ALA A 67 8.61 -4.36 3.55
C ALA A 67 9.09 -5.59 2.78
N ALA A 68 8.89 -6.79 3.34
CA ALA A 68 9.15 -8.03 2.62
C ALA A 68 8.26 -8.18 1.37
N THR A 69 7.00 -7.76 1.43
CA THR A 69 6.08 -7.75 0.28
C THR A 69 6.54 -6.78 -0.80
N ALA A 70 6.97 -5.58 -0.42
CA ALA A 70 7.51 -4.58 -1.34
C ALA A 70 8.71 -5.15 -2.12
N ILE A 71 9.64 -5.78 -1.42
CA ILE A 71 10.88 -6.35 -1.98
C ILE A 71 10.60 -7.60 -2.82
N ASP A 72 9.87 -8.58 -2.27
CA ASP A 72 9.77 -9.92 -2.86
C ASP A 72 8.63 -10.04 -3.87
N LYS A 73 7.59 -9.19 -3.78
CA LYS A 73 6.38 -9.31 -4.61
C LYS A 73 6.16 -8.10 -5.49
N VAL A 74 6.18 -6.89 -4.93
CA VAL A 74 5.83 -5.68 -5.68
C VAL A 74 6.92 -5.29 -6.66
N ALA A 75 8.15 -5.05 -6.19
CA ALA A 75 9.27 -4.66 -7.05
C ALA A 75 9.47 -5.57 -8.28
N PRO A 76 9.52 -6.92 -8.16
CA PRO A 76 9.67 -7.78 -9.33
C PRO A 76 8.42 -7.88 -10.22
N ASN A 77 7.23 -7.54 -9.71
CA ASN A 77 5.96 -7.68 -10.46
C ASN A 77 5.22 -6.34 -10.61
N ARG A 78 5.95 -5.22 -10.60
CA ARG A 78 5.39 -3.86 -10.51
C ARG A 78 4.25 -3.60 -11.50
N GLN A 79 4.43 -3.96 -12.76
CA GLN A 79 3.41 -3.76 -13.79
C GLN A 79 2.12 -4.53 -13.49
N VAL A 80 2.24 -5.77 -13.01
CA VAL A 80 1.08 -6.58 -12.62
C VAL A 80 0.34 -5.94 -11.45
N ILE A 81 1.05 -5.36 -10.48
CA ILE A 81 0.44 -4.65 -9.35
C ILE A 81 -0.31 -3.41 -9.82
N ILE A 82 0.30 -2.59 -10.69
CA ILE A 82 -0.35 -1.41 -11.28
C ILE A 82 -1.62 -1.81 -12.03
N ASP A 83 -1.53 -2.84 -12.88
CA ASP A 83 -2.65 -3.34 -13.68
C ASP A 83 -3.71 -4.08 -12.84
N THR A 84 -3.41 -4.39 -11.58
CA THR A 84 -4.40 -4.90 -10.62
C THR A 84 -5.08 -3.77 -9.86
N ILE A 85 -4.36 -2.72 -9.48
CA ILE A 85 -4.88 -1.60 -8.68
C ILE A 85 -5.65 -0.59 -9.54
N ALA A 86 -5.08 -0.14 -10.65
CA ALA A 86 -5.66 0.92 -11.47
C ALA A 86 -7.08 0.63 -11.97
N PRO A 87 -7.44 -0.61 -12.36
CA PRO A 87 -8.81 -0.92 -12.78
C PRO A 87 -9.89 -0.71 -11.73
N TYR A 88 -9.54 -0.65 -10.43
CA TYR A 88 -10.52 -0.35 -9.38
C TYR A 88 -11.22 0.99 -9.61
N GLY A 89 -10.59 1.97 -10.29
CA GLY A 89 -11.23 3.22 -10.67
C GLY A 89 -12.50 3.04 -11.54
N GLY A 90 -12.59 1.95 -12.32
CA GLY A 90 -13.76 1.63 -13.13
C GLY A 90 -14.93 1.05 -12.32
N THR A 91 -14.65 0.53 -11.13
CA THR A 91 -15.61 -0.13 -10.24
C THR A 91 -15.52 0.42 -8.81
N ASP A 92 -15.13 1.69 -8.68
CA ASP A 92 -14.79 2.28 -7.38
C ASP A 92 -16.04 2.36 -6.49
N LEU A 93 -15.91 1.99 -5.21
CA LEU A 93 -16.98 2.05 -4.22
C LEU A 93 -17.67 3.42 -4.19
N LEU A 94 -16.90 4.50 -4.33
CA LEU A 94 -17.40 5.86 -4.27
C LEU A 94 -18.30 6.22 -5.47
N CYS A 95 -18.26 5.44 -6.54
CA CYS A 95 -19.10 5.64 -7.72
C CYS A 95 -20.47 4.95 -7.60
N TYR A 96 -20.70 4.03 -6.66
CA TYR A 96 -21.97 3.29 -6.55
C TYR A 96 -22.73 3.70 -5.29
N ARG A 97 -23.83 4.43 -5.47
CA ARG A 97 -24.61 5.03 -4.39
C ARG A 97 -25.91 4.29 -4.15
N ALA A 98 -26.34 4.29 -2.90
CA ALA A 98 -27.67 3.83 -2.52
C ALA A 98 -28.73 4.82 -3.02
N GLU A 99 -29.81 4.31 -3.60
CA GLU A 99 -30.98 5.12 -3.97
C GLU A 99 -31.90 5.36 -2.76
N ALA A 100 -31.96 4.39 -1.84
CA ALA A 100 -32.76 4.47 -0.63
C ALA A 100 -32.09 3.70 0.52
N PRO A 101 -32.40 4.04 1.79
CA PRO A 101 -33.21 5.19 2.21
C PRO A 101 -32.49 6.53 1.98
N ALA A 102 -33.24 7.63 1.85
CA ALA A 102 -32.70 8.96 1.57
C ALA A 102 -31.57 9.37 2.55
N ALA A 103 -31.73 9.05 3.83
CA ALA A 103 -30.71 9.32 4.84
C ALA A 103 -29.35 8.63 4.55
N LEU A 104 -29.34 7.46 3.90
CA LEU A 104 -28.09 6.80 3.48
C LEU A 104 -27.49 7.48 2.25
N ALA A 105 -28.32 7.79 1.25
CA ALA A 105 -27.90 8.48 0.04
C ALA A 105 -27.26 9.84 0.36
N GLU A 106 -27.89 10.62 1.24
CA GLU A 106 -27.38 11.92 1.71
C GLU A 106 -26.05 11.78 2.44
N ARG A 107 -25.91 10.78 3.33
CA ARG A 107 -24.65 10.53 4.04
C ARG A 107 -23.52 10.12 3.10
N GLN A 108 -23.81 9.27 2.12
CA GLN A 108 -22.83 8.90 1.10
C GLN A 108 -22.44 10.12 0.26
N ALA A 109 -23.40 10.91 -0.22
CA ALA A 109 -23.12 12.14 -0.98
C ALA A 109 -22.20 13.08 -0.19
N ALA A 110 -22.58 13.41 1.05
CA ALA A 110 -21.81 14.32 1.90
C ALA A 110 -20.38 13.84 2.20
N ALA A 111 -20.18 12.53 2.42
CA ALA A 111 -18.87 11.99 2.77
C ALA A 111 -17.98 11.66 1.55
N TRP A 112 -18.58 11.20 0.45
CA TRP A 112 -17.83 10.62 -0.67
C TRP A 112 -17.71 11.56 -1.88
N GLN A 113 -18.64 12.50 -2.07
CA GLN A 113 -18.52 13.46 -3.18
C GLN A 113 -17.21 14.29 -3.10
N PRO A 114 -16.77 14.77 -1.92
CA PRO A 114 -15.51 15.51 -1.82
C PRO A 114 -14.28 14.71 -2.28
N LEU A 115 -14.30 13.38 -2.16
CA LEU A 115 -13.22 12.51 -2.64
C LEU A 115 -13.23 12.37 -4.17
N LEU A 116 -14.42 12.31 -4.79
CA LEU A 116 -14.55 12.31 -6.25
C LEU A 116 -14.15 13.68 -6.84
N ASP A 117 -14.53 14.76 -6.17
CA ASP A 117 -14.13 16.12 -6.56
C ASP A 117 -12.61 16.32 -6.44
N TRP A 118 -12.00 15.74 -5.39
CA TRP A 118 -10.55 15.69 -5.23
C TRP A 118 -9.88 14.89 -6.36
N ALA A 119 -10.40 13.70 -6.72
CA ALA A 119 -9.84 12.92 -7.82
C ALA A 119 -9.91 13.67 -9.17
N MET A 120 -11.01 14.38 -9.42
CA MET A 120 -11.14 15.25 -10.58
C MET A 120 -10.09 16.35 -10.61
N THR A 121 -9.83 17.02 -9.48
CA THR A 121 -8.94 18.19 -9.43
C THR A 121 -7.47 17.86 -9.27
N ALA A 122 -7.13 16.81 -8.54
CA ALA A 122 -5.75 16.40 -8.26
C ALA A 122 -5.18 15.46 -9.32
N HIS A 123 -6.04 14.74 -10.04
CA HIS A 123 -5.63 13.70 -10.98
C HIS A 123 -6.30 13.81 -12.35
N ASP A 124 -7.03 14.89 -12.65
CA ASP A 124 -7.78 15.05 -13.90
C ASP A 124 -8.71 13.85 -14.20
N ALA A 125 -9.24 13.25 -13.13
CA ALA A 125 -10.01 12.01 -13.18
C ALA A 125 -11.46 12.21 -12.71
N PRO A 126 -12.32 12.92 -13.48
CA PRO A 126 -13.74 13.00 -13.16
C PRO A 126 -14.39 11.61 -13.28
N LEU A 127 -14.85 11.08 -12.15
CA LEU A 127 -15.61 9.83 -12.09
C LEU A 127 -17.11 10.11 -11.95
N ALA A 128 -17.93 9.30 -12.62
CA ALA A 128 -19.38 9.39 -12.56
C ALA A 128 -19.93 8.51 -11.42
N ALA A 129 -20.72 9.12 -10.54
CA ALA A 129 -21.52 8.40 -9.56
C ALA A 129 -22.84 7.91 -10.19
N THR A 130 -23.21 6.68 -9.88
CA THR A 130 -24.45 6.02 -10.29
C THR A 130 -25.23 5.51 -9.07
N THR A 131 -26.51 5.18 -9.27
CA THR A 131 -27.37 4.49 -8.30
C THR A 131 -27.88 3.17 -8.89
N GLY A 132 -28.26 2.25 -8.01
CA GLY A 132 -28.77 0.93 -8.39
C GLY A 132 -27.66 -0.07 -8.73
N ILE A 133 -28.02 -1.13 -9.47
CA ILE A 133 -27.12 -2.28 -9.73
C ILE A 133 -26.50 -2.28 -11.13
N VAL A 134 -26.87 -1.32 -11.97
CA VAL A 134 -26.41 -1.27 -13.35
C VAL A 134 -25.03 -0.63 -13.39
N HIS A 135 -24.07 -1.33 -13.97
CA HIS A 135 -22.72 -0.82 -14.17
C HIS A 135 -22.74 0.46 -15.02
N GLN A 136 -22.06 1.51 -14.53
CA GLN A 136 -21.79 2.72 -15.30
C GLN A 136 -20.32 2.73 -15.72
N ALA A 137 -20.09 2.74 -17.03
CA ALA A 137 -18.75 2.89 -17.58
C ALA A 137 -18.19 4.27 -17.23
N GLN A 138 -16.96 4.29 -16.70
CA GLN A 138 -16.24 5.52 -16.38
C GLN A 138 -15.58 6.12 -17.64
N PRO A 139 -15.33 7.44 -17.67
CA PRO A 139 -14.62 8.05 -18.79
C PRO A 139 -13.23 7.42 -18.98
N GLU A 140 -12.90 7.02 -20.21
CA GLU A 140 -11.59 6.41 -20.49
C GLU A 140 -10.42 7.33 -20.12
N SER A 141 -10.59 8.64 -20.24
CA SER A 141 -9.59 9.64 -19.82
C SER A 141 -9.31 9.55 -18.32
N SER A 142 -10.36 9.42 -17.50
CA SER A 142 -10.23 9.29 -16.05
C SER A 142 -9.53 7.99 -15.66
N LEU A 143 -9.85 6.88 -16.32
CA LEU A 143 -9.18 5.59 -16.08
C LEU A 143 -7.68 5.65 -16.45
N LYS A 144 -7.35 6.30 -17.58
CA LYS A 144 -5.95 6.52 -17.97
C LYS A 144 -5.20 7.41 -16.99
N ALA A 145 -5.84 8.46 -16.49
CA ALA A 145 -5.24 9.38 -15.53
C ALA A 145 -4.99 8.70 -14.16
N LEU A 146 -5.95 7.91 -13.68
CA LEU A 146 -5.77 7.11 -12.46
C LEU A 146 -4.69 6.03 -12.64
N HIS A 147 -4.63 5.36 -13.78
CA HIS A 147 -3.55 4.41 -14.08
C HIS A 147 -2.19 5.08 -14.03
N ALA A 148 -2.04 6.25 -14.67
CA ALA A 148 -0.81 7.03 -14.61
C ALA A 148 -0.44 7.46 -13.16
N ALA A 149 -1.43 7.85 -12.35
CA ALA A 149 -1.21 8.23 -10.95
C ALA A 149 -0.71 7.05 -10.09
N VAL A 150 -1.27 5.85 -10.30
CA VAL A 150 -0.79 4.60 -9.66
C VAL A 150 0.60 4.25 -10.15
N ALA A 151 0.82 4.28 -11.47
CA ALA A 151 2.10 3.95 -12.09
C ALA A 151 3.25 4.89 -11.69
N ALA A 152 2.94 6.11 -11.24
CA ALA A 152 3.92 7.07 -10.75
C ALA A 152 4.40 6.79 -9.30
N GLN A 153 3.69 5.96 -8.53
CA GLN A 153 4.07 5.64 -7.15
C GLN A 153 5.28 4.70 -7.11
N ASP A 154 6.24 4.90 -6.21
CA ASP A 154 7.33 3.95 -6.02
C ASP A 154 6.84 2.58 -5.50
N ASP A 155 7.70 1.56 -5.51
CA ASP A 155 7.34 0.19 -5.10
C ASP A 155 6.88 0.10 -3.64
N TRP A 156 7.38 1.00 -2.78
CA TRP A 156 7.00 1.05 -1.36
C TRP A 156 5.61 1.63 -1.17
N ARG A 157 5.21 2.60 -1.99
CA ARG A 157 3.86 3.20 -1.98
C ARG A 157 2.81 2.34 -2.69
N LEU A 158 3.23 1.42 -3.57
CA LEU A 158 2.35 0.43 -4.19
C LEU A 158 2.05 -0.78 -3.29
N THR A 159 2.69 -0.87 -2.12
CA THR A 159 2.55 -1.97 -1.15
C THR A 159 1.60 -1.57 -0.02
#